data_AF-A0A924XWR4-F1
#
_entry.id   AF-A0A924XWR4-F1
#
_cell.length_a   1.000
_cell.length_b   1.000
_cell.length_c   1.000
_cell.angle_alpha   90.00
_cell.angle_beta   90.00
_cell.angle_gamma   90.00
#
_symmetry.space_group_name_H-M   'P 1'
#
loop_
_entity.id
_entity.type
_entity.pdbx_description
1 polymer ?
#
loop_
_entity_poly.entity_id
_entity_poly.type
_entity_poly.pdbx_seq_one_letter_code
_entity_poly.pdbx_strand_id
1 'polypeptide(L)'
;MIAAVLCLAGSSSRGADAEAGSAAGLRARYVELRSQLGSNQFRKPLHLDSSESKNGVSGDIYALVEHPFGSAAAALNSPQDWCEIMLLHINTKHCRVTGSGQATTLNVSIGKKHDQPVDEAFRTAFAYRVAAQAADYLQVTLKADQGPLSTRDYRIVMEAAPVDGGRTFIHLSYSYAFGLAGKLAMQVYLNTAGSNKVGFTVAGKQADGQPRHIGGMRGVVERNTMRYYLAIESHLGALSSPPQSRLEKRLRDWFAATERYPRQLHEMEQGEYLEMKRREFQRQALG
;
A
#
# COMPACT_ATOMS: atom_id res chain seq x y z
N MET A 1 -51.66 37.47 -32.07
CA MET A 1 -50.36 37.74 -31.44
C MET A 1 -50.39 37.11 -30.05
N ILE A 2 -49.77 35.94 -29.86
CA ILE A 2 -48.51 35.70 -29.09
C ILE A 2 -48.74 36.00 -27.58
N ALA A 3 -48.56 35.11 -26.60
CA ALA A 3 -47.56 34.05 -26.44
C ALA A 3 -48.08 32.90 -25.55
N ALA A 4 -47.70 31.67 -25.90
CA ALA A 4 -47.73 30.53 -24.97
C ALA A 4 -46.40 30.48 -24.21
N VAL A 5 -46.45 30.53 -22.88
CA VAL A 5 -45.26 30.39 -22.03
C VAL A 5 -45.06 28.91 -21.75
N LEU A 6 -44.06 28.32 -22.41
CA LEU A 6 -43.58 26.96 -22.14
C LEU A 6 -42.64 27.02 -20.90
N CYS A 7 -43.08 26.51 -19.76
CA CYS A 7 -42.22 26.24 -18.62
C CYS A 7 -41.36 25.00 -18.91
N LEU A 8 -40.12 25.20 -19.35
CA LEU A 8 -39.09 24.17 -19.40
C LEU A 8 -38.65 23.87 -17.96
N ALA A 9 -39.09 22.74 -17.42
CA ALA A 9 -38.53 22.16 -16.19
C ALA A 9 -37.09 21.70 -16.49
N GLY A 10 -36.12 22.53 -16.11
CA GLY A 10 -34.71 22.16 -16.15
C GLY A 10 -34.42 21.08 -15.13
N SER A 11 -34.28 19.84 -15.58
CA SER A 11 -33.71 18.75 -14.79
C SER A 11 -32.27 19.11 -14.45
N SER A 12 -32.04 19.67 -13.27
CA SER A 12 -30.70 19.84 -12.73
C SER A 12 -30.11 18.45 -12.48
N SER A 13 -29.31 17.95 -13.41
CA SER A 13 -28.40 16.84 -13.15
C SER A 13 -27.38 17.32 -12.12
N ARG A 14 -27.66 17.06 -10.83
CA ARG A 14 -26.62 17.02 -9.81
C ARG A 14 -25.64 15.95 -10.27
N GLY A 15 -24.50 16.36 -10.83
CA GLY A 15 -23.35 15.48 -10.92
C GLY A 15 -23.13 14.97 -9.50
N ALA A 16 -23.29 13.67 -9.30
CA ALA A 16 -22.91 13.05 -8.05
C ALA A 16 -21.41 13.31 -7.91
N ASP A 17 -21.04 14.25 -7.04
CA ASP A 17 -19.70 14.26 -6.48
C ASP A 17 -19.48 12.85 -5.97
N ALA A 18 -18.62 12.11 -6.67
CA ALA A 18 -18.39 10.73 -6.35
C ALA A 18 -17.76 10.72 -4.96
N GLU A 19 -18.55 10.32 -3.95
CA GLU A 19 -18.18 10.44 -2.55
C GLU A 19 -16.88 9.66 -2.34
N ALA A 20 -15.84 10.34 -1.85
CA ALA A 20 -14.56 9.70 -1.55
C ALA A 20 -14.79 8.57 -0.54
N GLY A 21 -14.28 7.37 -0.82
CA GLY A 21 -14.61 6.18 -0.03
C GLY A 21 -15.90 5.46 -0.48
N SER A 22 -16.24 5.53 -1.78
CA SER A 22 -17.36 4.78 -2.37
C SER A 22 -16.96 4.01 -3.63
N ALA A 23 -17.78 3.01 -3.99
CA ALA A 23 -17.61 2.24 -5.23
C ALA A 23 -17.59 3.13 -6.48
N ALA A 24 -18.47 4.15 -6.51
CA ALA A 24 -18.58 5.11 -7.60
C ALA A 24 -17.35 6.03 -7.66
N GLY A 25 -16.89 6.52 -6.50
CA GLY A 25 -15.66 7.32 -6.39
C GLY A 25 -14.43 6.59 -6.90
N LEU A 26 -14.24 5.34 -6.47
CA LEU A 26 -13.10 4.53 -6.89
C LEU A 26 -13.16 4.21 -8.40
N ARG A 27 -14.34 3.93 -8.95
CA ARG A 27 -14.51 3.73 -10.41
C ARG A 27 -14.32 5.01 -11.22
N ALA A 28 -14.72 6.18 -10.69
CA ALA A 28 -14.44 7.46 -11.33
C ALA A 28 -12.92 7.70 -11.44
N ARG A 29 -12.18 7.41 -10.36
CA ARG A 29 -10.70 7.45 -10.38
C ARG A 29 -10.09 6.48 -11.37
N TYR A 30 -10.66 5.28 -11.52
CA TYR A 30 -10.21 4.33 -12.56
C TYR A 30 -10.35 4.91 -13.97
N VAL A 31 -11.48 5.55 -14.27
CA VAL A 31 -11.73 6.19 -15.58
C VAL A 31 -10.74 7.33 -15.82
N GLU A 32 -10.51 8.19 -14.83
CA GLU A 32 -9.56 9.30 -14.88
C GLU A 32 -8.12 8.82 -15.16
N LEU A 33 -7.69 7.77 -14.46
CA LEU A 33 -6.33 7.25 -14.54
C LEU A 33 -6.10 6.28 -15.71
N ARG A 34 -7.12 5.95 -16.51
CA ARG A 34 -7.06 4.88 -17.52
C ARG A 34 -5.88 4.99 -18.49
N SER A 35 -5.54 6.19 -18.95
CA SER A 35 -4.39 6.41 -19.83
C SER A 35 -3.06 6.14 -19.13
N GLN A 36 -2.91 6.65 -17.90
CA GLN A 36 -1.69 6.47 -17.10
C GLN A 36 -1.52 5.01 -16.64
N LEU A 37 -2.62 4.29 -16.36
CA LEU A 37 -2.58 2.86 -16.09
C LEU A 37 -2.12 2.08 -17.33
N GLY A 38 -2.53 2.48 -18.54
CA GLY A 38 -2.12 1.81 -19.78
C GLY A 38 -0.67 2.05 -20.20
N SER A 39 -0.11 3.22 -19.86
CA SER A 39 1.25 3.61 -20.26
C SER A 39 1.93 4.45 -19.18
N ASN A 40 2.91 3.85 -18.50
CA ASN A 40 3.68 4.49 -17.44
C ASN A 40 5.07 3.85 -17.29
N GLN A 41 5.92 4.49 -16.46
CA GLN A 41 7.28 4.04 -16.19
C GLN A 41 7.38 2.68 -15.49
N PHE A 42 6.31 2.23 -14.83
CA PHE A 42 6.31 0.98 -14.07
C PHE A 42 6.13 -0.25 -14.95
N ARG A 43 5.68 -0.08 -16.20
CA ARG A 43 5.31 -1.16 -17.13
C ARG A 43 4.34 -2.15 -16.50
N LYS A 44 3.42 -1.62 -15.69
CA LYS A 44 2.35 -2.28 -14.98
C LYS A 44 1.16 -1.32 -14.92
N PRO A 45 -0.09 -1.82 -14.81
CA PRO A 45 -1.26 -0.97 -14.71
C PRO A 45 -1.40 -0.36 -13.32
N LEU A 46 -0.48 0.54 -12.98
CA LEU A 46 -0.42 1.22 -11.71
C LEU A 46 -0.07 2.70 -11.88
N HIS A 47 -0.64 3.52 -11.02
CA HIS A 47 -0.32 4.93 -10.83
C HIS A 47 0.09 5.14 -9.37
N LEU A 48 1.14 5.93 -9.16
CA LEU A 48 1.66 6.28 -7.84
C LEU A 48 1.65 7.80 -7.70
N ASP A 49 1.13 8.28 -6.58
CA ASP A 49 1.22 9.67 -6.15
C ASP A 49 1.79 9.75 -4.72
N SER A 50 2.34 10.90 -4.35
CA SER A 50 2.83 11.15 -3.00
C SER A 50 2.79 12.62 -2.62
N SER A 51 2.47 12.89 -1.36
CA SER A 51 2.44 14.24 -0.82
C SER A 51 3.26 14.35 0.47
N GLU A 52 3.80 15.54 0.72
CA GLU A 52 4.45 15.89 1.97
C GLU A 52 3.89 17.22 2.48
N SER A 53 3.45 17.20 3.73
CA SER A 53 3.04 18.39 4.48
C SER A 53 4.11 18.73 5.51
N LYS A 54 3.92 19.82 6.26
CA LYS A 54 4.86 20.23 7.32
C LYS A 54 5.16 19.13 8.34
N ASN A 55 4.17 18.29 8.64
CA ASN A 55 4.18 17.34 9.76
C ASN A 55 3.77 15.91 9.36
N GLY A 56 3.77 15.57 8.07
CA GLY A 56 3.34 14.25 7.63
C GLY A 56 3.56 14.00 6.15
N VAL A 57 3.50 12.73 5.77
CA VAL A 57 3.61 12.27 4.39
C VAL A 57 2.52 11.26 4.05
N SER A 58 2.15 11.23 2.77
CA SER A 58 1.29 10.19 2.20
C SER A 58 1.90 9.67 0.89
N GLY A 59 1.64 8.41 0.61
CA GLY A 59 1.83 7.83 -0.71
C GLY A 59 0.60 7.00 -1.06
N ASP A 60 0.16 7.13 -2.30
CA ASP A 60 -1.05 6.53 -2.82
C ASP A 60 -0.72 5.70 -4.06
N ILE A 61 -1.24 4.48 -4.15
CA ILE A 61 -1.16 3.63 -5.34
C ILE A 61 -2.57 3.29 -5.79
N TYR A 62 -2.82 3.52 -7.06
CA TYR A 62 -4.01 3.05 -7.77
C TYR A 62 -3.57 2.01 -8.78
N ALA A 63 -4.15 0.81 -8.74
CA ALA A 63 -3.68 -0.28 -9.59
C ALA A 63 -4.78 -1.23 -10.03
N LEU A 64 -4.62 -1.81 -11.22
CA LEU A 64 -5.38 -2.98 -11.63
C LEU A 64 -4.68 -4.24 -11.16
N VAL A 65 -5.41 -5.08 -10.42
CA VAL A 65 -4.97 -6.43 -10.10
C VAL A 65 -5.74 -7.43 -10.96
N GLU A 66 -5.01 -8.37 -11.54
CA GLU A 66 -5.53 -9.44 -12.40
C GLU A 66 -6.18 -10.56 -11.57
N HIS A 67 -7.14 -10.17 -10.72
CA HIS A 67 -7.90 -11.04 -9.84
C HIS A 67 -9.39 -10.64 -9.80
N PRO A 68 -10.31 -11.61 -9.79
CA PRO A 68 -11.73 -11.34 -9.60
C PRO A 68 -12.03 -10.65 -8.26
N PHE A 69 -12.93 -9.68 -8.27
CA PHE A 69 -13.27 -8.87 -7.10
C PHE A 69 -13.69 -9.72 -5.90
N GLY A 70 -14.54 -10.73 -6.08
CA GLY A 70 -14.97 -11.58 -4.96
C GLY A 70 -13.82 -12.24 -4.21
N SER A 71 -12.84 -12.79 -4.95
CA SER A 71 -11.65 -13.43 -4.37
C SER A 71 -10.70 -12.41 -3.75
N ALA A 72 -10.48 -11.27 -4.43
CA ALA A 72 -9.63 -10.20 -3.92
C ALA A 72 -10.22 -9.58 -2.65
N ALA A 73 -11.51 -9.27 -2.65
CA ALA A 73 -12.22 -8.71 -1.50
C ALA A 73 -12.23 -9.68 -0.32
N ALA A 74 -12.44 -10.99 -0.54
CA ALA A 74 -12.40 -11.98 0.53
C ALA A 74 -11.03 -12.01 1.24
N ALA A 75 -9.94 -12.05 0.48
CA ALA A 75 -8.59 -12.03 1.04
C ALA A 75 -8.26 -10.69 1.73
N LEU A 76 -8.61 -9.56 1.10
CA LEU A 76 -8.29 -8.24 1.66
C LEU A 76 -9.20 -7.83 2.84
N ASN A 77 -10.28 -8.58 3.08
CA ASN A 77 -11.16 -8.45 4.25
C ASN A 77 -10.76 -9.37 5.43
N SER A 78 -9.59 -10.02 5.35
CA SER A 78 -9.12 -10.95 6.39
C SER A 78 -7.97 -10.32 7.17
N PRO A 79 -8.10 -10.13 8.50
CA PRO A 79 -7.01 -9.60 9.31
C PRO A 79 -5.79 -10.54 9.33
N GLN A 80 -6.00 -11.86 9.20
CA GLN A 80 -4.91 -12.82 9.06
C GLN A 80 -4.15 -12.62 7.76
N ASP A 81 -4.85 -12.44 6.63
CA ASP A 81 -4.21 -12.20 5.34
C ASP A 81 -3.45 -10.88 5.33
N TRP A 82 -3.95 -9.85 6.02
CA TRP A 82 -3.19 -8.60 6.25
C TRP A 82 -1.89 -8.82 7.01
N CYS A 83 -1.89 -9.69 8.03
CA CYS A 83 -0.64 -10.06 8.68
C CYS A 83 0.32 -10.76 7.71
N GLU A 84 -0.16 -11.69 6.89
CA GLU A 84 0.68 -12.35 5.89
C GLU A 84 1.23 -11.37 4.84
N ILE A 85 0.42 -10.40 4.40
CA ILE A 85 0.83 -9.31 3.48
C ILE A 85 1.91 -8.44 4.14
N MET A 86 1.68 -7.97 5.37
CA MET A 86 2.64 -7.13 6.09
C MET A 86 3.95 -7.88 6.35
N LEU A 87 3.87 -9.18 6.61
CA LEU A 87 5.02 -10.04 6.81
C LEU A 87 5.80 -10.29 5.52
N LEU A 88 5.37 -9.87 4.32
CA LEU A 88 6.25 -9.90 3.14
C LEU A 88 7.26 -8.74 3.16
N HIS A 89 6.95 -7.64 3.84
CA HIS A 89 7.87 -6.51 3.91
C HIS A 89 9.16 -6.89 4.66
N ILE A 90 10.32 -6.51 4.09
CA ILE A 90 11.67 -6.83 4.61
C ILE A 90 11.89 -6.40 6.08
N ASN A 91 11.19 -5.33 6.50
CA ASN A 91 11.27 -4.79 7.85
C ASN A 91 10.24 -5.38 8.84
N THR A 92 9.27 -6.18 8.40
CA THR A 92 8.28 -6.75 9.32
C THR A 92 8.77 -8.09 9.85
N LYS A 93 8.97 -8.18 11.17
CA LYS A 93 9.56 -9.34 11.86
C LYS A 93 8.52 -10.26 12.46
N HIS A 94 7.34 -9.71 12.76
CA HIS A 94 6.24 -10.43 13.34
C HIS A 94 4.92 -9.71 13.05
N CYS A 95 3.83 -10.45 12.87
CA CYS A 95 2.49 -9.90 12.81
C CYS A 95 1.48 -10.88 13.38
N ARG A 96 0.72 -10.45 14.39
CA ARG A 96 -0.30 -11.28 15.01
C ARG A 96 -1.62 -10.54 15.15
N VAL A 97 -2.70 -11.21 14.74
CA VAL A 97 -4.07 -10.77 14.98
C VAL A 97 -4.44 -11.04 16.44
N THR A 98 -5.03 -10.03 17.09
CA THR A 98 -5.63 -10.15 18.42
C THR A 98 -6.99 -9.46 18.44
N GLY A 99 -7.84 -9.84 19.40
CA GLY A 99 -9.22 -9.35 19.47
C GLY A 99 -10.10 -9.94 18.36
N SER A 100 -11.31 -9.43 18.27
CA SER A 100 -12.30 -9.85 17.26
C SER A 100 -13.25 -8.70 16.92
N GLY A 101 -13.92 -8.78 15.76
CA GLY A 101 -14.87 -7.77 15.31
C GLY A 101 -14.28 -6.36 15.31
N GLN A 102 -14.99 -5.43 15.96
CA GLN A 102 -14.56 -4.03 16.10
C GLN A 102 -13.39 -3.84 17.07
N ALA A 103 -12.91 -4.86 17.77
CA ALA A 103 -11.72 -4.80 18.63
C ALA A 103 -10.48 -5.43 17.96
N THR A 104 -10.59 -5.87 16.71
CA THR A 104 -9.49 -6.52 15.98
C THR A 104 -8.29 -5.58 15.85
N THR A 105 -7.11 -6.10 16.20
CA THR A 105 -5.83 -5.40 16.17
C THR A 105 -4.75 -6.28 15.56
N LEU A 106 -3.95 -5.73 14.65
CA LEU A 106 -2.73 -6.36 14.12
C LEU A 106 -1.53 -5.84 14.91
N ASN A 107 -0.91 -6.70 15.72
CA ASN A 107 0.31 -6.38 16.44
C ASN A 107 1.51 -6.69 15.56
N VAL A 108 2.16 -5.65 15.07
CA VAL A 108 3.24 -5.71 14.09
C VAL A 108 4.55 -5.34 14.75
N SER A 109 5.58 -6.16 14.58
CA SER A 109 6.95 -5.82 14.99
C SER A 109 7.75 -5.38 13.76
N ILE A 110 8.18 -4.12 13.74
CA ILE A 110 8.92 -3.48 12.65
C ILE A 110 10.38 -3.33 13.08
N GLY A 111 11.28 -4.02 12.38
CA GLY A 111 12.70 -4.08 12.69
C GLY A 111 13.60 -3.66 11.52
N LYS A 112 14.87 -4.03 11.63
CA LYS A 112 15.90 -3.79 10.60
C LYS A 112 15.63 -4.63 9.35
N LYS A 113 16.40 -4.39 8.27
CA LYS A 113 16.25 -5.16 7.03
C LYS A 113 16.79 -6.60 7.14
N HIS A 114 17.71 -6.86 8.06
CA HIS A 114 18.28 -8.18 8.33
C HIS A 114 17.47 -8.91 9.42
N ASP A 115 17.82 -10.17 9.67
CA ASP A 115 17.25 -10.94 10.76
C ASP A 115 17.49 -10.24 12.10
N GLN A 116 16.48 -10.22 12.96
CA GLN A 116 16.50 -9.51 14.22
C GLN A 116 15.55 -10.20 15.22
N PRO A 117 15.92 -10.30 16.51
CA PRO A 117 15.00 -10.69 17.56
C PRO A 117 13.74 -9.79 17.60
N VAL A 118 12.57 -10.39 17.84
CA VAL A 118 11.27 -9.68 17.79
C VAL A 118 11.11 -8.68 18.93
N ASP A 119 11.78 -8.92 20.07
CA ASP A 119 11.83 -8.05 21.24
C ASP A 119 12.67 -6.80 21.03
N GLU A 120 13.63 -6.82 20.09
CA GLU A 120 14.39 -5.63 19.69
C GLU A 120 13.70 -4.79 18.59
N ALA A 121 12.57 -5.26 18.05
CA ALA A 121 11.83 -4.58 17.00
C ALA A 121 10.78 -3.62 17.59
N PHE A 122 10.49 -2.53 16.88
CA PHE A 122 9.46 -1.56 17.27
C PHE A 122 8.08 -2.19 17.13
N ARG A 123 7.29 -2.17 18.21
CA ARG A 123 5.91 -2.68 18.18
C ARG A 123 4.96 -1.59 17.73
N THR A 124 4.06 -1.94 16.81
CA THR A 124 2.99 -1.08 16.32
C THR A 124 1.68 -1.86 16.35
N ALA A 125 0.66 -1.31 16.99
CA ALA A 125 -0.66 -1.92 17.09
C ALA A 125 -1.62 -1.24 16.11
N PHE A 126 -1.95 -1.91 15.01
CA PHE A 126 -2.89 -1.40 14.03
C PHE A 126 -4.32 -1.83 14.36
N ALA A 127 -5.18 -0.88 14.69
CA ALA A 127 -6.62 -1.09 14.74
C ALA A 127 -7.14 -1.42 13.34
N TYR A 128 -7.58 -2.65 13.14
CA TYR A 128 -8.10 -3.16 11.87
C TYR A 128 -9.61 -2.94 11.80
N ARG A 129 -10.10 -2.30 10.74
CA ARG A 129 -11.54 -2.06 10.54
C ARG A 129 -11.94 -2.27 9.09
N VAL A 130 -13.03 -2.99 8.90
CA VAL A 130 -13.78 -3.02 7.64
C VAL A 130 -14.71 -1.81 7.66
N ALA A 131 -14.35 -0.75 6.94
CA ALA A 131 -15.09 0.51 6.94
C ALA A 131 -16.33 0.44 6.05
N ALA A 132 -16.24 -0.30 4.94
CA ALA A 132 -17.36 -0.59 4.06
C ALA A 132 -17.19 -1.95 3.39
N GLN A 133 -18.29 -2.68 3.24
CA GLN A 133 -18.35 -3.93 2.49
C GLN A 133 -19.69 -4.00 1.75
N ALA A 134 -19.62 -4.12 0.43
CA ALA A 134 -20.75 -4.26 -0.47
C ALA A 134 -20.43 -5.29 -1.57
N ALA A 135 -21.41 -5.59 -2.42
CA ALA A 135 -21.24 -6.55 -3.53
C ALA A 135 -20.20 -6.10 -4.57
N ASP A 136 -19.89 -4.80 -4.61
CA ASP A 136 -19.04 -4.16 -5.61
C ASP A 136 -18.03 -3.16 -4.99
N TYR A 137 -17.83 -3.23 -3.67
CA TYR A 137 -16.89 -2.36 -2.97
C TYR A 137 -16.42 -2.96 -1.66
N LEU A 138 -15.14 -2.76 -1.36
CA LEU A 138 -14.53 -3.04 -0.07
C LEU A 138 -13.68 -1.85 0.33
N GLN A 139 -13.77 -1.44 1.59
CA GLN A 139 -12.82 -0.53 2.22
C GLN A 139 -12.36 -1.09 3.56
N VAL A 140 -11.05 -1.23 3.70
CA VAL A 140 -10.39 -1.66 4.94
C VAL A 140 -9.42 -0.58 5.39
N THR A 141 -9.39 -0.33 6.70
CA THR A 141 -8.48 0.64 7.31
C THR A 141 -7.68 0.00 8.42
N LEU A 142 -6.40 0.36 8.49
CA LEU A 142 -5.48 -0.01 9.55
C LEU A 142 -4.93 1.29 10.13
N LYS A 143 -5.17 1.54 11.42
CA LYS A 143 -4.73 2.78 12.09
C LYS A 143 -3.85 2.47 13.28
N ALA A 144 -2.76 3.19 13.44
CA ALA A 144 -1.93 3.10 14.65
C ALA A 144 -1.52 4.49 15.11
N ASP A 145 -1.74 4.79 16.39
CA ASP A 145 -1.46 6.12 16.94
C ASP A 145 0.06 6.38 17.03
N GLN A 146 0.86 5.33 17.17
CA GLN A 146 2.31 5.40 17.32
C GLN A 146 3.00 4.44 16.37
N GLY A 147 4.21 4.75 15.95
CA GLY A 147 5.09 3.83 15.24
C GLY A 147 6.58 4.07 15.49
N PRO A 148 7.45 3.45 14.69
CA PRO A 148 8.89 3.47 14.92
C PRO A 148 9.49 4.88 14.88
N LEU A 149 10.53 5.15 15.70
CA LEU A 149 11.31 6.39 15.62
C LEU A 149 10.49 7.70 15.78
N SER A 150 9.52 7.71 16.71
CA SER A 150 8.67 8.88 17.02
C SER A 150 7.78 9.37 15.87
N THR A 151 7.43 8.48 14.94
CA THR A 151 6.31 8.68 14.01
C THR A 151 4.99 8.31 14.69
N ARG A 152 3.89 8.81 14.14
CA ARG A 152 2.56 8.68 14.72
C ARG A 152 1.47 8.75 13.66
N ASP A 153 0.23 8.55 14.07
CA ASP A 153 -0.97 8.70 13.24
C ASP A 153 -0.87 7.92 11.92
N TYR A 154 -0.36 6.68 12.00
CA TYR A 154 -0.28 5.80 10.85
C TYR A 154 -1.68 5.46 10.36
N ARG A 155 -1.85 5.51 9.05
CA ARG A 155 -3.06 5.11 8.37
C ARG A 155 -2.72 4.37 7.09
N ILE A 156 -3.19 3.13 6.98
CA ILE A 156 -3.28 2.38 5.73
C ILE A 156 -4.76 2.30 5.38
N VAL A 157 -5.11 2.68 4.17
CA VAL A 157 -6.45 2.48 3.61
C VAL A 157 -6.32 1.65 2.35
N MET A 158 -7.10 0.58 2.27
CA MET A 158 -7.22 -0.23 1.07
C MET A 158 -8.67 -0.18 0.62
N GLU A 159 -8.88 0.19 -0.64
CA GLU A 159 -10.16 0.13 -1.31
C GLU A 159 -10.07 -0.79 -2.52
N ALA A 160 -11.16 -1.50 -2.82
CA ALA A 160 -11.26 -2.36 -3.99
C ALA A 160 -12.65 -2.26 -4.62
N ALA A 161 -12.72 -2.24 -5.95
CA ALA A 161 -13.96 -2.33 -6.72
C ALA A 161 -13.75 -3.17 -7.99
N PRO A 162 -14.77 -3.90 -8.47
CA PRO A 162 -14.70 -4.60 -9.73
C PRO A 162 -14.64 -3.61 -10.90
N VAL A 163 -13.90 -3.99 -11.94
CA VAL A 163 -13.86 -3.30 -13.25
C VAL A 163 -13.90 -4.32 -14.39
N ASP A 164 -14.00 -3.83 -15.62
CA ASP A 164 -14.14 -4.67 -16.82
C ASP A 164 -13.04 -5.74 -16.94
N GLY A 165 -13.44 -6.90 -17.47
CA GLY A 165 -12.54 -8.03 -17.72
C GLY A 165 -12.30 -8.94 -16.50
N GLY A 166 -13.18 -8.89 -15.49
CA GLY A 166 -13.05 -9.73 -14.29
C GLY A 166 -11.87 -9.33 -13.40
N ARG A 167 -11.44 -8.08 -13.49
CA ARG A 167 -10.32 -7.50 -12.74
C ARG A 167 -10.83 -6.67 -11.59
N THR A 168 -9.93 -6.36 -10.67
CA THR A 168 -10.21 -5.48 -9.53
C THR A 168 -9.33 -4.25 -9.63
N PHE A 169 -9.94 -3.07 -9.51
CA PHE A 169 -9.21 -1.83 -9.32
C PHE A 169 -9.07 -1.57 -7.82
N ILE A 170 -7.84 -1.35 -7.37
CA ILE A 170 -7.52 -1.08 -5.97
C ILE A 170 -6.94 0.31 -5.79
N HIS A 171 -7.20 0.89 -4.63
CA HIS A 171 -6.50 2.06 -4.11
C HIS A 171 -5.86 1.69 -2.77
N LEU A 172 -4.55 1.92 -2.65
CA LEU A 172 -3.79 1.77 -1.41
C LEU A 172 -3.22 3.13 -1.02
N SER A 173 -3.66 3.66 0.11
CA SER A 173 -3.07 4.84 0.75
C SER A 173 -2.25 4.42 1.96
N TYR A 174 -1.04 4.96 2.11
CA TYR A 174 -0.17 4.82 3.26
C TYR A 174 0.31 6.19 3.71
N SER A 175 -0.02 6.57 4.94
CA SER A 175 0.37 7.86 5.51
C SER A 175 0.77 7.76 6.96
N TYR A 176 1.61 8.68 7.40
CA TYR A 176 1.93 8.88 8.82
C TYR A 176 2.38 10.31 9.06
N ALA A 177 2.21 10.75 10.31
CA ALA A 177 2.69 12.02 10.79
C ALA A 177 3.98 11.88 11.60
N PHE A 178 4.66 13.00 11.80
CA PHE A 178 5.85 13.09 12.64
C PHE A 178 5.85 14.43 13.39
N GLY A 179 6.31 14.39 14.64
CA GLY A 179 6.59 15.59 15.43
C GLY A 179 7.93 16.23 15.07
N LEU A 180 8.31 17.33 15.74
CA LEU A 180 9.61 17.98 15.55
C LEU A 180 10.78 17.02 15.76
N ALA A 181 10.73 16.21 16.82
CA ALA A 181 11.76 15.20 17.10
C ALA A 181 11.84 14.13 16.00
N GLY A 182 10.69 13.62 15.53
CA GLY A 182 10.63 12.66 14.42
C GLY A 182 11.17 13.25 13.11
N LYS A 183 10.87 14.53 12.82
CA LYS A 183 11.41 15.23 11.66
C LYS A 183 12.95 15.34 11.73
N LEU A 184 13.50 15.69 12.88
CA LEU A 184 14.94 15.79 13.08
C LEU A 184 15.62 14.42 12.96
N ALA A 185 15.09 13.39 13.63
CA ALA A 185 15.60 12.02 13.54
C ALA A 185 15.63 11.53 12.08
N MET A 186 14.59 11.85 11.33
CA MET A 186 14.47 11.47 9.94
C MET A 186 15.42 12.27 9.02
N GLN A 187 15.67 13.55 9.30
CA GLN A 187 16.72 14.30 8.61
C GLN A 187 18.10 13.68 8.84
N VAL A 188 18.41 13.25 10.07
CA VAL A 188 19.66 12.54 10.37
C VAL A 188 19.76 11.23 9.58
N TYR A 189 18.68 10.43 9.54
CA TYR A 189 18.62 9.21 8.74
C TYR A 189 18.85 9.48 7.24
N LEU A 190 18.15 10.48 6.69
CA LEU A 190 18.25 10.87 5.28
C LEU A 190 19.62 11.46 4.93
N ASN A 191 20.35 12.02 5.88
CA ASN A 191 21.73 12.49 5.68
C ASN A 191 22.78 11.37 5.82
N THR A 192 22.37 10.17 6.23
CA THR A 192 23.26 9.03 6.48
C THR A 192 22.84 7.81 5.64
N ALA A 193 22.27 6.79 6.29
CA ALA A 193 21.89 5.52 5.65
C ALA A 193 20.76 5.65 4.61
N GLY A 194 19.98 6.73 4.68
CA GLY A 194 18.90 7.06 3.76
C GLY A 194 19.31 7.95 2.57
N SER A 195 20.52 8.49 2.56
CA SER A 195 20.94 9.56 1.61
C SER A 195 20.82 9.17 0.14
N ASN A 196 21.10 7.92 -0.17
CA ASN A 196 21.03 7.40 -1.54
C ASN A 196 19.65 6.82 -1.91
N LYS A 197 18.68 6.85 -0.98
CA LYS A 197 17.36 6.26 -1.16
C LYS A 197 16.43 7.26 -1.85
N VAL A 198 15.87 6.83 -2.97
CA VAL A 198 14.99 7.63 -3.82
C VAL A 198 13.67 6.91 -4.06
N GLY A 199 12.62 7.70 -4.28
CA GLY A 199 11.32 7.22 -4.71
C GLY A 199 11.26 6.98 -6.22
N PHE A 200 10.04 6.97 -6.73
CA PHE A 200 9.69 6.69 -8.12
C PHE A 200 9.38 7.96 -8.90
N THR A 201 8.83 9.00 -8.27
CA THR A 201 8.47 10.23 -8.96
C THR A 201 9.71 10.92 -9.54
N VAL A 202 9.66 11.30 -10.81
CA VAL A 202 10.75 11.98 -11.52
C VAL A 202 10.59 13.50 -11.34
N ALA A 203 11.53 14.14 -10.64
CA ALA A 203 11.55 15.58 -10.39
C ALA A 203 12.35 16.38 -11.44
N GLY A 204 12.88 15.70 -12.45
CA GLY A 204 13.65 16.30 -13.53
C GLY A 204 14.67 15.33 -14.11
N LYS A 205 15.70 15.87 -14.75
CA LYS A 205 16.84 15.09 -15.25
C LYS A 205 18.12 15.48 -14.53
N GLN A 206 19.05 14.54 -14.45
CA GLN A 206 20.43 14.74 -14.05
C GLN A 206 21.24 15.33 -15.23
N ALA A 207 22.47 15.77 -14.98
CA ALA A 207 23.34 16.36 -16.00
C ALA A 207 23.69 15.39 -17.13
N ASP A 208 23.68 14.10 -16.85
CA ASP A 208 23.89 13.00 -17.81
C ASP A 208 22.60 12.58 -18.57
N GLY A 209 21.49 13.29 -18.33
CA GLY A 209 20.19 13.03 -18.94
C GLY A 209 19.33 11.97 -18.24
N GLN A 210 19.85 11.29 -17.21
CA GLN A 210 19.09 10.27 -16.47
C GLN A 210 17.97 10.89 -15.61
N PRO A 211 16.87 10.16 -15.33
CA PRO A 211 15.81 10.66 -14.46
C PRO A 211 16.31 10.96 -13.04
N ARG A 212 16.08 12.19 -12.58
CA ARG A 212 16.33 12.57 -11.18
C ARG A 212 15.08 12.28 -10.36
N HIS A 213 15.10 11.17 -9.63
CA HIS A 213 14.00 10.79 -8.74
C HIS A 213 13.94 11.66 -7.47
N ILE A 214 12.75 11.80 -6.90
CA ILE A 214 12.60 12.46 -5.60
C ILE A 214 13.29 11.65 -4.49
N GLY A 215 13.95 12.35 -3.58
CA GLY A 215 14.51 11.77 -2.36
C GLY A 215 13.71 12.21 -1.13
N GLY A 216 14.37 12.18 0.02
CA GLY A 216 13.81 12.70 1.27
C GLY A 216 12.57 11.93 1.73
N MET A 217 11.66 12.62 2.43
CA MET A 217 10.47 12.02 3.02
C MET A 217 9.51 11.45 1.99
N ARG A 218 9.25 12.19 0.92
CA ARG A 218 8.45 11.67 -0.20
C ARG A 218 9.09 10.44 -0.85
N GLY A 219 10.41 10.44 -1.03
CA GLY A 219 11.12 9.25 -1.53
C GLY A 219 10.94 8.04 -0.63
N VAL A 220 11.01 8.21 0.70
CA VAL A 220 10.79 7.12 1.67
C VAL A 220 9.36 6.60 1.63
N VAL A 221 8.35 7.49 1.61
CA VAL A 221 6.94 7.05 1.62
C VAL A 221 6.59 6.31 0.33
N GLU A 222 7.05 6.78 -0.84
CA GLU A 222 6.81 6.12 -2.13
C GLU A 222 7.35 4.68 -2.16
N ARG A 223 8.54 4.47 -1.59
CA ARG A 223 9.15 3.13 -1.50
C ARG A 223 8.32 2.19 -0.64
N ASN A 224 7.84 2.66 0.51
CA ASN A 224 7.01 1.84 1.39
C ASN A 224 5.62 1.57 0.79
N THR A 225 4.95 2.58 0.22
CA THR A 225 3.66 2.40 -0.46
C THR A 225 3.79 1.38 -1.59
N MET A 226 4.84 1.47 -2.42
CA MET A 226 5.11 0.46 -3.46
C MET A 226 5.35 -0.93 -2.88
N ARG A 227 6.16 -1.07 -1.83
CA ARG A 227 6.42 -2.39 -1.20
C ARG A 227 5.15 -3.03 -0.64
N TYR A 228 4.23 -2.25 -0.07
CA TYR A 228 2.94 -2.76 0.41
C TYR A 228 2.01 -3.13 -0.76
N TYR A 229 1.97 -2.34 -1.83
CA TYR A 229 1.23 -2.71 -3.04
C TYR A 229 1.74 -4.04 -3.63
N LEU A 230 3.05 -4.18 -3.78
CA LEU A 230 3.66 -5.41 -4.30
C LEU A 230 3.40 -6.61 -3.36
N ALA A 231 3.30 -6.39 -2.06
CA ALA A 231 2.92 -7.43 -1.09
C ALA A 231 1.46 -7.87 -1.28
N ILE A 232 0.54 -6.93 -1.50
CA ILE A 232 -0.86 -7.24 -1.85
C ILE A 232 -0.92 -8.02 -3.16
N GLU A 233 -0.26 -7.54 -4.22
CA GLU A 233 -0.23 -8.20 -5.53
C GLU A 233 0.31 -9.63 -5.43
N SER A 234 1.42 -9.83 -4.70
CA SER A 234 2.03 -11.15 -4.51
C SER A 234 1.14 -12.07 -3.68
N HIS A 235 0.47 -11.54 -2.65
CA HIS A 235 -0.45 -12.32 -1.82
C HIS A 235 -1.64 -12.82 -2.64
N LEU A 236 -2.30 -11.94 -3.38
CA LEU A 236 -3.42 -12.29 -4.26
C LEU A 236 -2.99 -13.29 -5.33
N GLY A 237 -1.84 -13.05 -5.97
CA GLY A 237 -1.27 -13.91 -7.01
C GLY A 237 -1.03 -15.35 -6.56
N ALA A 238 -0.78 -15.57 -5.28
CA ALA A 238 -0.58 -16.90 -4.71
C ALA A 238 -1.87 -17.65 -4.37
N LEU A 239 -3.03 -16.99 -4.32
CA LEU A 239 -4.30 -17.64 -3.96
C LEU A 239 -4.68 -18.79 -4.93
N SER A 240 -4.24 -18.69 -6.18
CA SER A 240 -4.43 -19.73 -7.21
C SER A 240 -3.57 -20.98 -7.01
N SER A 241 -2.58 -20.93 -6.11
CA SER A 241 -1.71 -22.07 -5.80
C SER A 241 -2.28 -22.92 -4.65
N PRO A 242 -1.94 -24.23 -4.60
CA PRO A 242 -2.27 -25.09 -3.47
C PRO A 242 -1.84 -24.48 -2.12
N PRO A 243 -2.64 -24.60 -1.04
CA PRO A 243 -2.34 -23.96 0.25
C PRO A 243 -0.90 -24.13 0.74
N GLN A 244 -0.32 -25.33 0.57
CA GLN A 244 1.04 -25.65 1.03
C GLN A 244 2.14 -24.91 0.26
N SER A 245 1.90 -24.49 -0.98
CA SER A 245 2.89 -23.76 -1.80
C SER A 245 2.69 -22.25 -1.80
N ARG A 246 1.60 -21.74 -1.21
CA ARG A 246 1.28 -20.30 -1.22
C ARG A 246 2.35 -19.45 -0.55
N LEU A 247 2.90 -19.88 0.59
CA LEU A 247 3.92 -19.11 1.30
C LEU A 247 5.15 -18.88 0.41
N GLU A 248 5.73 -19.96 -0.10
CA GLU A 248 6.92 -19.88 -0.96
C GLU A 248 6.69 -19.04 -2.21
N LYS A 249 5.52 -19.17 -2.84
CA LYS A 249 5.14 -18.35 -3.99
C LYS A 249 5.11 -16.86 -3.63
N ARG A 250 4.45 -16.49 -2.53
CA ARG A 250 4.35 -15.09 -2.07
C ARG A 250 5.72 -14.47 -1.80
N LEU A 251 6.60 -15.21 -1.13
CA LEU A 251 7.95 -14.74 -0.85
C LEU A 251 8.75 -14.49 -2.14
N ARG A 252 8.75 -15.45 -3.06
CA ARG A 252 9.51 -15.34 -4.32
C ARG A 252 8.95 -14.26 -5.23
N ASP A 253 7.64 -14.19 -5.36
CA ASP A 253 6.97 -13.19 -6.19
C ASP A 253 7.20 -11.77 -5.66
N TRP A 254 7.09 -11.58 -4.35
CA TRP A 254 7.34 -10.26 -3.73
C TRP A 254 8.78 -9.80 -3.99
N PHE A 255 9.76 -10.68 -3.75
CA PHE A 255 11.17 -10.35 -4.00
C PHE A 255 11.40 -10.05 -5.49
N ALA A 256 10.92 -10.90 -6.39
CA ALA A 256 11.05 -10.67 -7.82
C ALA A 256 10.38 -9.36 -8.26
N ALA A 257 9.28 -8.97 -7.63
CA ALA A 257 8.59 -7.72 -7.90
C ALA A 257 9.37 -6.49 -7.41
N THR A 258 10.02 -6.56 -6.23
CA THR A 258 10.88 -5.46 -5.76
C THR A 258 12.12 -5.29 -6.64
N GLU A 259 12.68 -6.39 -7.13
CA GLU A 259 13.86 -6.40 -8.01
C GLU A 259 13.57 -5.90 -9.44
N ARG A 260 12.31 -5.66 -9.81
CA ARG A 260 11.98 -4.89 -11.03
C ARG A 260 12.35 -3.40 -10.90
N TYR A 261 12.53 -2.92 -9.67
CA TYR A 261 12.83 -1.53 -9.35
C TYR A 261 14.08 -1.41 -8.47
N PRO A 262 15.24 -1.94 -8.91
CA PRO A 262 16.39 -2.12 -8.02
C PRO A 262 16.96 -0.79 -7.52
N ARG A 263 16.89 0.28 -8.31
CA ARG A 263 17.34 1.62 -7.88
C ARG A 263 16.58 2.13 -6.66
N GLN A 264 15.29 1.81 -6.57
CA GLN A 264 14.39 2.25 -5.52
C GLN A 264 14.29 1.21 -4.39
N LEU A 265 14.16 -0.08 -4.70
CA LEU A 265 13.68 -1.07 -3.74
C LEU A 265 14.68 -2.15 -3.34
N HIS A 266 15.75 -2.38 -4.10
CA HIS A 266 16.76 -3.40 -3.76
C HIS A 266 17.41 -3.09 -2.40
N GLU A 267 17.56 -4.12 -1.57
CA GLU A 267 18.14 -4.01 -0.23
C GLU A 267 19.07 -5.16 0.18
N MET A 268 18.90 -6.35 -0.42
CA MET A 268 19.61 -7.59 -0.10
C MET A 268 19.41 -8.66 -1.19
N GLU A 269 20.20 -9.73 -1.12
CA GLU A 269 20.12 -10.85 -2.06
C GLU A 269 18.93 -11.77 -1.80
N GLN A 270 18.49 -12.49 -2.84
CA GLN A 270 17.29 -13.33 -2.77
C GLN A 270 17.40 -14.41 -1.70
N GLY A 271 18.56 -15.06 -1.60
CA GLY A 271 18.81 -16.13 -0.62
C GLY A 271 18.63 -15.61 0.81
N GLU A 272 19.24 -14.46 1.12
CA GLU A 272 19.16 -13.82 2.43
C GLU A 272 17.72 -13.45 2.80
N TYR A 273 16.98 -12.86 1.85
CA TYR A 273 15.57 -12.54 2.05
C TYR A 273 14.74 -13.79 2.32
N LEU A 274 14.82 -14.81 1.46
CA LEU A 274 13.99 -16.01 1.58
C LEU A 274 14.28 -16.75 2.89
N GLU A 275 15.55 -16.87 3.26
CA GLU A 275 15.97 -17.55 4.49
C GLU A 275 15.43 -16.84 5.74
N MET A 276 15.60 -15.52 5.80
CA MET A 276 15.08 -14.68 6.89
C MET A 276 13.55 -14.78 6.99
N LYS A 277 12.83 -14.58 5.88
CA LYS A 277 11.37 -14.58 5.91
C LYS A 277 10.80 -15.94 6.28
N ARG A 278 11.40 -17.05 5.84
CA ARG A 278 10.98 -18.40 6.26
C ARG A 278 11.05 -18.57 7.77
N ARG A 279 12.14 -18.13 8.40
CA ARG A 279 12.27 -18.13 9.87
C ARG A 279 11.20 -17.27 10.55
N GLU A 280 10.96 -16.06 10.03
CA GLU A 280 9.94 -15.15 10.57
C GLU A 280 8.52 -15.73 10.45
N PHE A 281 8.18 -16.39 9.33
CA PHE A 281 6.91 -17.10 9.16
C PHE A 281 6.80 -18.34 10.06
N GLN A 282 7.87 -19.14 10.18
CA GLN A 282 7.90 -20.29 11.10
C GLN A 282 7.66 -19.85 12.54
N ARG A 283 8.23 -18.70 12.94
CA ARG A 283 8.02 -18.12 14.27
C ARG A 283 6.55 -17.78 14.53
N GLN A 284 5.80 -17.31 13.53
CA GLN A 284 4.37 -17.02 13.70
C GLN A 284 3.56 -18.29 14.04
N ALA A 285 3.93 -19.43 13.46
CA ALA A 285 3.23 -20.70 13.66
C ALA A 285 3.48 -21.31 15.05
N LEU A 286 4.57 -20.90 15.72
CA LEU A 286 4.98 -21.42 17.03
C LEU A 286 4.49 -20.56 18.20
N GLY A 287 3.86 -19.40 17.95
CA GLY A 287 3.49 -18.42 18.98
C GLY A 287 2.24 -17.62 18.68
#